data_AF-R3K8V9-F1
#
_entry.id   AF-R3K8V9-F1
#
_cell.length_a   1.000
_cell.length_b   1.000
_cell.length_c   1.000
_cell.angle_alpha   90.00
_cell.angle_beta   90.00
_cell.angle_gamma   90.00
#
_symmetry.space_group_name_H-M   'P 1'
#
loop_
_entity.id
_entity.type
_entity.pdbx_description
1 polymer ?
#
loop_
_entity_poly.entity_id
_entity_poly.type
_entity_poly.pdbx_seq_one_letter_code
_entity_poly.pdbx_strand_id
1 'polypeptide(L)'
;MKKTLISVLGVLSIVVSMAFSSYSVNAASNDWSWPLGKPYAGRYEEGQQFGNTAFDRGGTYFHDGFDFGSAIYGNGSVYAVHDGKILYAGWDPVGGGSLGAFIVLQAGDTNVIYQEFSRNVGDIKVSTGQTVKKGQLIGNFTSSHLHLGMTKKEWRAAHSSWNKDDGTWFNPIPILQGGSTPTPPNPGPTNFTTNVHYGLHVLGGSWLGEVTNFNNTNDG
;
A
#
# COMPACT_ATOMS: atom_id res chain seq x y z
N MET A 1 -78.07 12.18 -23.84
CA MET A 1 -76.86 13.02 -23.63
C MET A 1 -75.93 12.33 -22.65
N LYS A 2 -74.79 11.82 -23.12
CA LYS A 2 -73.65 11.42 -22.27
C LYS A 2 -72.39 11.81 -23.04
N LYS A 3 -71.62 12.76 -22.49
CA LYS A 3 -70.33 13.19 -23.03
C LYS A 3 -69.30 12.16 -22.56
N THR A 4 -68.69 11.43 -23.49
CA THR A 4 -67.55 10.56 -23.18
C THR A 4 -66.28 11.39 -23.27
N LEU A 5 -65.60 11.57 -22.13
CA LEU A 5 -64.27 12.18 -22.07
C LEU A 5 -63.26 11.23 -22.71
N ILE A 6 -62.48 11.77 -23.66
CA ILE A 6 -61.26 11.16 -24.16
C ILE A 6 -60.15 11.49 -23.15
N SER A 7 -59.65 10.49 -22.41
CA SER A 7 -58.38 10.64 -21.68
C SER A 7 -57.24 10.13 -22.57
N VAL A 8 -56.42 11.06 -23.04
CA VAL A 8 -55.16 10.75 -23.72
C VAL A 8 -54.18 10.32 -22.63
N LEU A 9 -53.87 9.02 -22.53
CA LEU A 9 -52.72 8.55 -21.77
C LEU A 9 -51.46 8.91 -22.57
N GLY A 10 -50.85 10.06 -22.25
CA GLY A 10 -49.48 10.35 -22.67
C GLY A 10 -48.52 9.46 -21.89
N VAL A 11 -47.82 8.57 -22.59
CA VAL A 11 -46.71 7.80 -22.00
C VAL A 11 -45.55 8.77 -21.83
N LEU A 12 -45.24 9.15 -20.58
CA LEU A 12 -44.04 9.91 -20.28
C LEU A 12 -42.86 8.95 -20.17
N SER A 13 -42.11 8.79 -21.27
CA SER A 13 -40.83 8.08 -21.27
C SER A 13 -39.77 8.97 -20.62
N ILE A 14 -39.43 8.70 -19.36
CA ILE A 14 -38.23 9.28 -18.73
C ILE A 14 -37.04 8.45 -19.20
N VAL A 15 -36.27 8.99 -20.16
CA VAL A 15 -34.94 8.45 -20.50
C VAL A 15 -33.97 9.00 -19.45
N VAL A 16 -33.58 8.17 -18.48
CA VAL A 16 -32.46 8.49 -17.60
C VAL A 16 -31.18 8.23 -18.37
N SER A 17 -30.65 9.26 -19.04
CA SER A 17 -29.26 9.20 -19.52
C SER A 17 -28.32 9.28 -18.32
N MET A 18 -27.93 8.11 -17.82
CA MET A 18 -26.78 8.01 -16.93
C MET A 18 -25.53 8.21 -17.77
N ALA A 19 -24.97 9.43 -17.74
CA ALA A 19 -23.59 9.62 -18.13
C ALA A 19 -22.73 8.88 -17.09
N PHE A 20 -22.31 7.66 -17.42
CA PHE A 20 -21.15 7.09 -16.77
C PHE A 20 -19.99 7.98 -17.17
N SER A 21 -19.65 8.95 -16.33
CA SER A 21 -18.30 9.47 -16.34
C SER A 21 -17.44 8.27 -16.02
N SER A 22 -16.84 7.67 -17.06
CA SER A 22 -15.72 6.78 -16.85
C SER A 22 -14.70 7.63 -16.12
N TYR A 23 -14.67 7.53 -14.79
CA TYR A 23 -13.41 7.63 -14.12
C TYR A 23 -12.58 6.56 -14.80
N SER A 24 -11.75 7.00 -15.73
CA SER A 24 -10.48 6.35 -15.91
C SER A 24 -9.94 6.27 -14.49
N VAL A 25 -10.05 5.08 -13.90
CA VAL A 25 -8.91 4.60 -13.14
C VAL A 25 -7.80 4.70 -14.16
N ASN A 26 -7.09 5.83 -14.17
CA ASN A 26 -5.68 5.76 -14.44
C ASN A 26 -5.27 4.61 -13.53
N ALA A 27 -5.00 3.45 -14.11
CA ALA A 27 -4.27 2.42 -13.40
C ALA A 27 -3.08 3.22 -12.89
N ALA A 28 -3.11 3.58 -11.59
CA ALA A 28 -2.11 4.44 -11.02
C ALA A 28 -0.82 3.73 -11.41
N SER A 29 0.01 4.38 -12.23
CA SER A 29 1.33 3.83 -12.53
C SER A 29 1.89 3.51 -11.16
N ASN A 30 2.11 2.22 -10.84
CA ASN A 30 2.44 1.83 -9.47
C ASN A 30 3.53 2.80 -8.98
N ASP A 31 3.19 3.67 -8.02
CA ASP A 31 4.09 4.77 -7.65
C ASP A 31 5.38 4.21 -7.03
N TRP A 32 5.36 2.92 -6.71
CA TRP A 32 6.43 2.13 -6.16
C TRP A 32 7.08 1.20 -7.19
N SER A 33 8.36 0.91 -7.02
CA SER A 33 9.13 -0.06 -7.80
C SER A 33 9.85 -1.05 -6.89
N TRP A 34 10.32 -2.16 -7.46
CA TRP A 34 11.10 -3.14 -6.72
C TRP A 34 12.51 -2.62 -6.38
N PRO A 35 13.07 -2.98 -5.22
CA PRO A 35 14.40 -2.54 -4.82
C PRO A 35 15.52 -3.30 -5.54
N LEU A 36 15.22 -4.43 -6.18
CA LEU A 36 16.15 -5.25 -6.92
C LEU A 36 15.65 -5.46 -8.36
N GLY A 37 16.53 -5.89 -9.25
CA GLY A 37 16.16 -6.21 -10.65
C GLY A 37 15.15 -7.35 -10.78
N LYS A 38 14.99 -8.19 -9.74
CA LYS A 38 13.97 -9.24 -9.67
C LYS A 38 12.86 -8.85 -8.69
N PRO A 39 11.59 -8.79 -9.12
CA PRO A 39 10.46 -8.52 -8.23
C PRO A 39 10.16 -9.69 -7.30
N TYR A 40 9.38 -9.44 -6.24
CA TYR A 40 8.82 -10.53 -5.42
C TYR A 40 7.99 -11.48 -6.29
N ALA A 41 8.29 -12.78 -6.19
CA ALA A 41 7.68 -13.81 -7.02
C ALA A 41 6.82 -14.81 -6.22
N GLY A 42 6.37 -14.43 -5.02
CA GLY A 42 5.64 -15.35 -4.14
C GLY A 42 6.53 -16.38 -3.43
N ARG A 43 7.84 -16.16 -3.39
CA ARG A 43 8.83 -17.09 -2.83
C ARG A 43 9.70 -16.41 -1.78
N TYR A 44 10.03 -17.15 -0.74
CA TYR A 44 10.92 -16.72 0.32
C TYR A 44 11.45 -17.94 1.04
N GLU A 45 12.57 -17.79 1.73
CA GLU A 45 13.00 -18.72 2.77
C GLU A 45 12.29 -18.36 4.09
N GLU A 46 12.05 -19.35 4.95
CA GLU A 46 11.38 -19.10 6.22
C GLU A 46 12.19 -18.12 7.08
N GLY A 47 11.50 -17.10 7.62
CA GLY A 47 12.12 -15.99 8.34
C GLY A 47 12.29 -14.71 7.51
N GLN A 48 12.16 -14.76 6.18
CA GLN A 48 12.30 -13.58 5.34
C GLN A 48 11.02 -12.73 5.25
N GLN A 49 9.87 -13.29 5.63
CA GLN A 49 8.56 -12.65 5.52
C GLN A 49 8.39 -11.55 6.57
N PHE A 50 7.64 -10.51 6.23
CA PHE A 50 7.15 -9.54 7.21
C PHE A 50 6.18 -10.18 8.21
N GLY A 51 6.20 -9.72 9.45
CA GLY A 51 5.27 -10.13 10.51
C GLY A 51 5.82 -11.26 11.37
N ASN A 52 4.93 -11.95 12.09
CA ASN A 52 5.32 -13.09 12.91
C ASN A 52 5.69 -14.30 12.04
N THR A 53 6.93 -14.77 12.16
CA THR A 53 7.45 -15.95 11.44
C THR A 53 7.76 -17.09 12.40
N ALA A 54 8.21 -18.25 11.90
CA ALA A 54 8.68 -19.35 12.75
C ALA A 54 10.14 -19.16 13.24
N PHE A 55 10.81 -18.07 12.86
CA PHE A 55 12.22 -17.82 13.14
C PHE A 55 12.38 -17.00 14.43
N ASP A 56 13.13 -17.53 15.40
CA ASP A 56 13.42 -16.85 16.68
C ASP A 56 14.49 -15.75 16.49
N ARG A 57 14.15 -14.53 16.91
CA ARG A 57 15.01 -13.34 16.88
C ARG A 57 15.38 -12.87 18.29
N GLY A 58 15.60 -13.80 19.21
CA GLY A 58 15.99 -13.51 20.58
C GLY A 58 14.79 -13.36 21.52
N GLY A 59 13.86 -14.32 21.46
CA GLY A 59 12.62 -14.35 22.24
C GLY A 59 11.44 -13.65 21.57
N THR A 60 11.58 -13.28 20.30
CA THR A 60 10.54 -12.63 19.48
C THR A 60 10.55 -13.21 18.08
N TYR A 61 9.38 -13.23 17.45
CA TYR A 61 9.15 -13.83 16.14
C TYR A 61 8.73 -12.80 15.09
N PHE A 62 8.53 -11.55 15.49
CA PHE A 62 8.13 -10.49 14.59
C PHE A 62 9.31 -9.99 13.75
N HIS A 63 9.06 -9.83 12.46
CA HIS A 63 9.98 -9.28 11.49
C HIS A 63 9.41 -7.98 10.91
N ASP A 64 10.14 -6.88 11.08
CA ASP A 64 9.72 -5.52 10.75
C ASP A 64 9.86 -5.13 9.27
N GLY A 65 10.32 -6.06 8.43
CA GLY A 65 10.50 -5.84 7.00
C GLY A 65 10.34 -7.12 6.20
N PHE A 66 10.78 -7.06 4.95
CA PHE A 66 10.90 -8.23 4.10
C PHE A 66 12.35 -8.39 3.64
N ASP A 67 12.87 -9.61 3.71
CA ASP A 67 14.22 -9.93 3.29
C ASP A 67 14.23 -10.48 1.86
N PHE A 68 14.85 -9.75 0.95
CA PHE A 68 15.14 -10.23 -0.38
C PHE A 68 16.44 -11.05 -0.35
N GLY A 69 16.32 -12.35 -0.06
CA GLY A 69 17.44 -13.29 -0.04
C GLY A 69 18.10 -13.43 -1.42
N SER A 70 19.43 -13.32 -1.45
CA SER A 70 20.24 -13.40 -2.69
C SER A 70 20.09 -14.74 -3.42
N ALA A 71 19.79 -15.82 -2.71
CA ALA A 71 19.55 -17.14 -3.31
C ALA A 71 18.33 -17.14 -4.26
N ILE A 72 17.30 -16.35 -3.94
CA ILE A 72 16.05 -16.25 -4.73
C ILE A 72 16.09 -15.04 -5.67
N TYR A 73 16.48 -13.88 -5.13
CA TYR A 73 16.36 -12.58 -5.80
C TYR A 73 17.66 -12.12 -6.49
N GLY A 74 18.76 -12.84 -6.28
CA GLY A 74 20.08 -12.46 -6.78
C GLY A 74 20.72 -11.34 -5.94
N ASN A 75 21.94 -10.98 -6.29
CA ASN A 75 22.67 -9.84 -5.77
C ASN A 75 22.91 -8.80 -6.89
N GLY A 76 23.59 -7.69 -6.60
CA GLY A 76 23.90 -6.67 -7.59
C GLY A 76 23.44 -5.28 -7.21
N SER A 77 22.53 -4.67 -7.96
CA SER A 77 22.10 -3.28 -7.74
C SER A 77 20.87 -3.18 -6.83
N VAL A 78 20.89 -2.20 -5.93
CA VAL A 78 19.74 -1.76 -5.13
C VAL A 78 19.21 -0.46 -5.69
N TYR A 79 17.91 -0.39 -5.95
CA TYR A 79 17.21 0.75 -6.54
C TYR A 79 16.24 1.39 -5.55
N ALA A 80 16.10 2.71 -5.64
CA ALA A 80 15.08 3.43 -4.88
C ALA A 80 13.68 2.98 -5.30
N VAL A 81 12.88 2.51 -4.34
CA VAL A 81 11.52 2.04 -4.58
C VAL A 81 10.54 3.16 -4.92
N HIS A 82 10.89 4.43 -4.67
CA HIS A 82 10.03 5.58 -4.89
C HIS A 82 10.86 6.86 -5.04
N ASP A 83 10.25 7.92 -5.57
CA ASP A 83 10.80 9.28 -5.51
C ASP A 83 10.91 9.75 -4.04
N GLY A 84 11.97 10.47 -3.69
CA GLY A 84 12.06 10.97 -2.32
C GLY A 84 13.40 11.55 -1.93
N LYS A 85 13.57 11.80 -0.64
CA LYS A 85 14.81 12.33 -0.07
C LYS A 85 15.49 11.29 0.81
N ILE A 86 16.78 11.12 0.63
CA ILE A 86 17.61 10.28 1.51
C ILE A 86 17.79 11.02 2.85
N LEU A 87 17.16 10.51 3.90
CA LEU A 87 17.31 11.03 5.26
C LEU A 87 18.60 10.59 5.92
N TYR A 88 19.09 9.41 5.54
CA TYR A 88 20.34 8.86 6.03
C TYR A 88 20.94 7.90 5.00
N ALA A 89 22.25 7.94 4.83
CA ALA A 89 23.02 6.99 4.05
C ALA A 89 24.39 6.83 4.72
N GLY A 90 24.68 5.63 5.22
CA GLY A 90 25.91 5.37 5.97
C GLY A 90 25.96 3.98 6.59
N TRP A 91 26.85 3.82 7.56
CA TRP A 91 26.90 2.60 8.37
C TRP A 91 25.80 2.61 9.43
N ASP A 92 25.24 1.44 9.72
CA ASP A 92 24.19 1.20 10.71
C ASP A 92 24.28 2.14 11.93
N PRO A 93 23.32 3.08 12.05
CA PRO A 93 23.30 4.07 13.12
C PRO A 93 22.46 3.67 14.34
N VAL A 94 21.80 2.50 14.32
CA VAL A 94 20.78 2.12 15.33
C VAL A 94 20.96 0.72 15.90
N GLY A 95 21.43 -0.25 15.11
CA GLY A 95 21.67 -1.64 15.51
C GLY A 95 23.07 -1.93 16.04
N GLY A 96 23.88 -0.90 16.33
CA GLY A 96 25.24 -1.07 16.85
C GLY A 96 26.23 -1.67 15.84
N GLY A 97 25.93 -1.60 14.55
CA GLY A 97 26.77 -2.08 13.45
C GLY A 97 26.36 -3.43 12.87
N SER A 98 25.34 -4.09 13.41
CA SER A 98 24.84 -5.38 12.90
C SER A 98 24.12 -5.21 11.57
N LEU A 99 23.45 -4.08 11.34
CA LEU A 99 22.62 -3.86 10.13
C LEU A 99 23.42 -3.43 8.90
N GLY A 100 24.73 -3.20 9.04
CA GLY A 100 25.65 -2.95 7.92
C GLY A 100 25.41 -1.62 7.19
N ALA A 101 25.50 -1.64 5.86
CA ALA A 101 25.16 -0.49 5.02
C ALA A 101 23.67 -0.16 5.15
N PHE A 102 23.35 1.10 5.42
CA PHE A 102 22.02 1.53 5.83
C PHE A 102 21.59 2.80 5.08
N ILE A 103 20.42 2.76 4.46
CA ILE A 103 19.84 3.88 3.73
C ILE A 103 18.40 4.09 4.21
N VAL A 104 18.02 5.34 4.46
CA VAL A 104 16.64 5.75 4.74
C VAL A 104 16.18 6.69 3.65
N LEU A 105 15.13 6.30 2.94
CA LEU A 105 14.43 7.11 1.95
C LEU A 105 13.11 7.59 2.52
N GLN A 106 12.88 8.90 2.55
CA GLN A 106 11.56 9.48 2.78
C GLN A 106 10.80 9.59 1.46
N ALA A 107 9.78 8.76 1.31
CA ALA A 107 8.87 8.70 0.17
C ALA A 107 7.47 9.14 0.62
N GLY A 108 7.12 10.41 0.39
CA GLY A 108 5.88 10.99 0.90
C GLY A 108 5.82 10.97 2.43
N ASP A 109 4.80 10.33 3.00
CA ASP A 109 4.62 10.14 4.45
C ASP A 109 5.31 8.88 4.99
N THR A 110 6.05 8.15 4.15
CA THR A 110 6.63 6.85 4.47
C THR A 110 8.15 6.90 4.47
N ASN A 111 8.76 6.36 5.52
CA ASN A 111 10.19 6.06 5.57
C ASN A 111 10.43 4.62 5.12
N VAL A 112 11.29 4.45 4.11
CA VAL A 112 11.75 3.16 3.59
C VAL A 112 13.18 2.94 4.03
N ILE A 113 13.43 1.84 4.71
CA ILE A 113 14.72 1.48 5.28
C ILE A 113 15.30 0.32 4.47
N TYR A 114 16.49 0.54 3.90
CA TYR A 114 17.29 -0.47 3.23
C TYR A 114 18.48 -0.77 4.12
N GLN A 115 18.59 -2.01 4.58
CA GLN A 115 19.69 -2.42 5.46
C GLN A 115 20.19 -3.82 5.07
N GLU A 116 21.32 -4.22 5.65
CA GLU A 116 21.91 -5.56 5.56
C GLU A 116 22.38 -6.01 4.17
N PHE A 117 22.10 -5.23 3.13
CA PHE A 117 22.50 -5.50 1.75
C PHE A 117 24.03 -5.44 1.52
N SER A 118 24.81 -4.82 2.40
CA SER A 118 26.27 -4.83 2.30
C SER A 118 26.93 -4.65 3.67
N ARG A 119 28.16 -5.17 3.79
CA ARG A 119 29.08 -4.91 4.91
C ARG A 119 30.13 -3.85 4.57
N ASN A 120 29.95 -3.12 3.48
CA ASN A 120 30.86 -2.08 3.01
C ASN A 120 30.08 -0.78 2.73
N VAL A 121 30.41 0.31 3.43
CA VAL A 121 29.79 1.63 3.20
C VAL A 121 30.06 2.14 1.77
N GLY A 122 31.16 1.74 1.14
CA GLY A 122 31.47 2.09 -0.25
C GLY A 122 30.48 1.52 -1.28
N ASP A 123 29.63 0.56 -0.87
CA ASP A 123 28.54 0.07 -1.71
C ASP A 123 27.34 1.02 -1.74
N ILE A 124 27.25 2.00 -0.83
CA ILE A 124 26.22 3.04 -0.86
C ILE A 124 26.53 4.05 -1.97
N LYS A 125 25.56 4.32 -2.85
CA LYS A 125 25.72 5.17 -4.05
C LYS A 125 24.98 6.50 -3.96
N VAL A 126 24.47 6.82 -2.78
CA VAL A 126 23.77 8.07 -2.48
C VAL A 126 24.32 8.69 -1.21
N SER A 127 23.98 9.95 -0.97
CA SER A 127 24.36 10.66 0.25
C SER A 127 23.14 11.19 1.00
N THR A 128 23.28 11.34 2.31
CA THR A 128 22.29 12.01 3.15
C THR A 128 21.95 13.39 2.56
N GLY A 129 20.66 13.69 2.44
CA GLY A 129 20.13 14.93 1.87
C GLY A 129 19.85 14.86 0.37
N GLN A 130 20.34 13.85 -0.34
CA GLN A 130 20.11 13.69 -1.78
C GLN A 130 18.64 13.39 -2.09
N THR A 131 18.09 14.03 -3.12
CA THR A 131 16.81 13.62 -3.72
C THR A 131 17.06 12.54 -4.76
N VAL A 132 16.25 11.48 -4.74
CA VAL A 132 16.33 10.36 -5.68
C VAL A 132 15.03 10.19 -6.44
N LYS A 133 15.14 9.57 -7.61
CA LYS A 133 13.99 9.12 -8.39
C LYS A 133 13.75 7.63 -8.24
N LYS A 134 12.50 7.20 -8.38
CA LYS A 134 12.13 5.79 -8.48
C LYS A 134 13.00 5.08 -9.53
N GLY A 135 13.52 3.91 -9.17
CA GLY A 135 14.42 3.13 -10.01
C GLY A 135 15.87 3.65 -10.07
N GLN A 136 16.21 4.74 -9.38
CA GLN A 136 17.59 5.21 -9.30
C GLN A 136 18.44 4.24 -8.49
N LEU A 137 19.66 3.94 -8.95
CA LEU A 137 20.64 3.18 -8.20
C LEU A 137 21.00 3.90 -6.89
N ILE A 138 20.86 3.21 -5.75
CA ILE A 138 21.18 3.73 -4.41
C ILE A 138 22.24 2.91 -3.68
N GLY A 139 22.48 1.67 -4.08
CA GLY A 139 23.47 0.81 -3.45
C GLY A 139 23.86 -0.39 -4.28
N ASN A 140 24.92 -1.09 -3.87
CA ASN A 140 25.28 -2.41 -4.36
C ASN A 140 24.99 -3.45 -3.27
N PHE A 141 24.13 -4.41 -3.59
CA PHE A 141 23.83 -5.59 -2.78
C PHE A 141 24.93 -6.64 -2.95
N THR A 142 25.71 -6.87 -1.90
CA THR A 142 26.85 -7.80 -1.84
C THR A 142 26.78 -8.79 -0.67
N SER A 143 25.74 -8.71 0.16
CA SER A 143 25.48 -9.58 1.32
C SER A 143 24.58 -10.78 0.99
N SER A 144 24.08 -11.49 2.02
CA SER A 144 23.16 -12.62 1.88
C SER A 144 21.73 -12.21 1.55
N HIS A 145 21.25 -11.06 2.03
CA HIS A 145 19.91 -10.53 1.78
C HIS A 145 19.91 -8.99 1.81
N LEU A 146 18.88 -8.37 1.23
CA LEU A 146 18.48 -6.99 1.48
C LEU A 146 17.26 -7.02 2.39
N HIS A 147 17.35 -6.44 3.58
CA HIS A 147 16.18 -6.20 4.42
C HIS A 147 15.54 -4.86 4.02
N LEU A 148 14.24 -4.88 3.74
CA LEU A 148 13.44 -3.69 3.42
C LEU A 148 12.35 -3.48 4.46
N GLY A 149 12.47 -2.45 5.29
CA GLY A 149 11.46 -2.04 6.25
C GLY A 149 10.68 -0.81 5.78
N MET A 150 9.40 -0.69 6.14
CA MET A 150 8.59 0.50 5.86
C MET A 150 7.78 0.95 7.08
N THR A 151 7.80 2.25 7.35
CA THR A 151 7.10 2.85 8.49
C THR A 151 6.63 4.27 8.19
N LYS A 152 5.53 4.70 8.82
CA LYS A 152 5.08 6.12 8.83
C LYS A 152 5.62 6.89 10.04
N LYS A 153 6.23 6.20 11.01
CA LYS A 153 6.88 6.85 12.15
C LYS A 153 8.23 7.42 11.73
N GLU A 154 8.77 8.31 12.54
CA GLU A 154 10.18 8.69 12.43
C GLU A 154 11.04 7.43 12.58
N TRP A 155 12.01 7.25 11.68
CA TRP A 155 12.69 5.96 11.49
C TRP A 155 13.57 5.55 12.68
N ARG A 156 14.17 6.50 13.42
CA ARG A 156 14.93 6.17 14.64
C ARG A 156 14.02 5.74 15.77
N ALA A 157 12.88 6.41 15.93
CA ALA A 157 11.85 6.01 16.88
C ALA A 157 11.26 4.64 16.53
N ALA A 158 11.03 4.37 15.24
CA ALA A 158 10.50 3.09 14.76
C ALA A 158 11.40 1.90 15.12
N HIS A 159 12.73 2.10 15.06
CA HIS A 159 13.69 1.05 15.41
C HIS A 159 13.52 0.52 16.84
N SER A 160 13.04 1.32 17.81
CA SER A 160 12.73 0.85 19.17
C SER A 160 11.63 -0.22 19.25
N SER A 161 10.95 -0.48 18.13
CA SER A 161 9.86 -1.45 17.96
C SER A 161 10.15 -2.44 16.82
N TRP A 162 11.42 -2.65 16.47
CA TRP A 162 11.86 -3.62 15.44
C TRP A 162 11.31 -5.04 15.66
N ASN A 163 11.05 -5.40 16.91
CA ASN A 163 10.57 -6.73 17.30
C ASN A 163 9.11 -6.77 17.78
N LYS A 164 8.31 -5.74 17.48
CA LYS A 164 6.94 -5.59 18.00
C LYS A 164 5.93 -5.47 16.87
N ASP A 165 4.90 -6.30 16.95
CA ASP A 165 3.71 -6.20 16.09
C ASP A 165 2.73 -5.14 16.66
N ASP A 166 3.13 -3.86 16.60
CA ASP A 166 2.37 -2.73 17.16
C ASP A 166 1.87 -1.74 16.09
N GLY A 167 1.97 -2.12 14.81
CA GLY A 167 1.63 -1.27 13.66
C GLY A 167 2.67 -0.19 13.34
N THR A 168 3.82 -0.16 14.01
CA THR A 168 4.95 0.71 13.63
C THR A 168 5.42 0.39 12.22
N TRP A 169 5.55 -0.89 11.91
CA TRP A 169 6.03 -1.41 10.65
C TRP A 169 4.89 -2.02 9.85
N PHE A 170 4.94 -1.92 8.52
CA PHE A 170 3.96 -2.54 7.64
C PHE A 170 4.62 -3.28 6.49
N ASN A 171 3.93 -4.31 6.00
CA ASN A 171 4.43 -5.19 4.95
C ASN A 171 4.76 -4.40 3.67
N PRO A 172 6.02 -4.41 3.20
CA PRO A 172 6.40 -3.74 1.96
C PRO A 172 5.80 -4.37 0.70
N ILE A 173 5.60 -5.69 0.68
CA ILE A 173 5.27 -6.45 -0.54
C ILE A 173 3.99 -5.93 -1.22
N PRO A 174 2.85 -5.76 -0.53
CA PRO A 174 1.65 -5.18 -1.13
C PRO A 174 1.90 -3.79 -1.70
N ILE A 175 2.67 -2.94 -1.04
CA ILE A 175 2.95 -1.56 -1.49
C ILE A 175 3.69 -1.57 -2.83
N LEU A 176 4.75 -2.38 -2.90
CA LEU A 176 5.58 -2.51 -4.10
C LEU A 176 4.85 -3.17 -5.27
N GLN A 177 3.84 -4.01 -4.98
CA GLN A 177 2.96 -4.61 -6.00
C GLN A 177 1.90 -3.64 -6.55
N GLY A 178 1.76 -2.43 -5.97
CA GLY A 178 0.70 -1.49 -6.31
C GLY A 178 -0.58 -1.68 -5.48
N GLY A 179 -0.53 -2.48 -4.42
CA GLY A 179 -1.54 -2.53 -3.39
C GLY A 179 -1.50 -1.27 -2.52
N SER A 180 -2.67 -0.79 -2.11
CA SER A 180 -2.81 0.30 -1.15
C SER A 180 -2.14 -0.05 0.19
N THR A 181 -1.54 0.95 0.85
CA THR A 181 -0.97 0.79 2.20
C THR A 181 -1.98 0.18 3.16
N PRO A 182 -1.66 -0.94 3.85
CA PRO A 182 -2.47 -1.36 4.97
C PRO A 182 -2.39 -0.24 6.00
N THR A 183 -3.51 0.42 6.26
CA THR A 183 -3.70 1.21 7.47
C THR A 183 -3.41 0.27 8.66
N PRO A 184 -2.86 0.76 9.80
CA PRO A 184 -2.69 -0.08 11.00
C PRO A 184 -3.97 -0.86 11.25
N PRO A 185 -3.91 -2.09 11.81
CA PRO A 185 -5.08 -2.97 11.92
C PRO A 185 -6.25 -2.16 12.46
N ASN A 186 -7.15 -1.79 11.55
CA ASN A 186 -8.43 -1.23 11.89
C ASN A 186 -9.08 -2.32 12.74
N PRO A 187 -9.60 -2.03 13.96
CA PRO A 187 -10.48 -2.99 14.62
C PRO A 187 -11.48 -3.47 13.57
N GLY A 188 -11.57 -4.79 13.42
CA GLY A 188 -12.09 -5.47 12.23
C GLY A 188 -13.37 -4.88 11.65
N PRO A 189 -13.68 -5.14 10.36
CA PRO A 189 -14.69 -4.42 9.59
C PRO A 189 -15.99 -4.26 10.39
N THR A 190 -16.23 -3.06 10.89
CA THR A 190 -17.56 -2.63 11.25
C THR A 190 -18.28 -2.41 9.93
N ASN A 191 -19.08 -3.39 9.54
CA ASN A 191 -20.04 -3.22 8.46
C ASN A 191 -20.97 -2.06 8.86
N PHE A 192 -20.75 -0.88 8.26
CA PHE A 192 -21.76 0.15 8.28
C PHE A 192 -22.70 -0.12 7.12
N THR A 193 -23.88 -0.67 7.43
CA THR A 193 -25.00 -0.64 6.51
C THR A 193 -25.43 0.82 6.37
N THR A 194 -25.06 1.48 5.29
CA THR A 194 -25.66 2.77 4.94
C THR A 194 -26.92 2.50 4.11
N ASN A 195 -28.08 2.81 4.69
CA ASN A 195 -29.32 2.83 3.91
C ASN A 195 -29.29 4.10 3.06
N VAL A 196 -29.14 3.94 1.75
CA VAL A 196 -29.30 5.06 0.80
C VAL A 196 -30.78 5.18 0.48
N HIS A 197 -31.43 6.24 0.99
CA HIS A 197 -32.82 6.57 0.66
C HIS A 197 -32.84 7.61 -0.47
N TYR A 198 -33.42 7.27 -1.63
CA TYR A 198 -33.77 8.24 -2.66
C TYR A 198 -35.27 8.53 -2.60
N GLY A 199 -35.63 9.80 -2.49
CA GLY A 199 -37.00 10.28 -2.63
C GLY A 199 -37.18 10.96 -3.99
N LEU A 200 -38.19 10.55 -4.76
CA LEU A 200 -38.59 11.28 -5.97
C LEU A 200 -39.68 12.30 -5.59
N HIS A 201 -39.42 13.59 -5.86
CA HIS A 201 -40.41 14.65 -5.70
C HIS A 201 -40.82 15.20 -7.06
N VAL A 202 -42.10 15.55 -7.21
CA VAL A 202 -42.60 16.33 -8.34
C VAL A 202 -42.49 17.81 -7.97
N LEU A 203 -41.87 18.62 -8.83
CA LEU A 203 -41.71 20.07 -8.60
C LEU A 203 -43.06 20.75 -8.36
N GLY A 204 -43.26 21.23 -7.13
CA GLY A 204 -44.51 21.87 -6.68
C GLY A 204 -45.60 20.93 -6.14
N GLY A 205 -45.31 19.63 -5.98
CA GLY A 205 -46.23 18.62 -5.43
C GLY A 205 -45.71 17.94 -4.17
N SER A 206 -46.49 17.00 -3.64
CA SER A 206 -46.16 16.18 -2.46
C SER A 206 -45.05 15.17 -2.76
N TRP A 207 -44.30 14.76 -1.73
CA TRP A 207 -43.39 13.61 -1.81
C TRP A 207 -44.18 12.34 -2.13
N LEU A 208 -43.68 11.54 -3.08
CA LEU A 208 -44.19 10.19 -3.30
C LEU A 208 -43.69 9.28 -2.17
N GLY A 209 -44.52 8.31 -1.76
CA GLY A 209 -44.18 7.37 -0.70
C GLY A 209 -42.84 6.68 -0.94
N GLU A 210 -42.10 6.46 0.13
CA GLU A 210 -40.77 5.85 0.14
C GLU A 210 -40.77 4.46 -0.53
N VAL A 211 -39.93 4.27 -1.55
CA VAL A 211 -39.69 2.94 -2.13
C VAL A 211 -38.52 2.31 -1.37
N THR A 212 -38.82 1.57 -0.30
CA THR A 212 -37.86 0.69 0.36
C THR A 212 -38.00 -0.72 -0.22
N ASN A 213 -37.02 -1.12 -1.03
CA ASN A 213 -36.50 -2.49 -1.20
C ASN A 213 -36.06 -2.73 -2.66
N PHE A 214 -34.79 -2.50 -2.94
CA PHE A 214 -34.11 -3.27 -4.00
C PHE A 214 -33.43 -4.45 -3.32
N ASN A 215 -34.22 -5.47 -2.98
CA ASN A 215 -33.62 -6.77 -2.71
C ASN A 215 -33.10 -7.31 -4.03
N ASN A 216 -31.77 -7.30 -4.19
CA ASN A 216 -31.08 -8.04 -5.22
C ASN A 216 -31.28 -9.54 -4.95
N THR A 217 -32.32 -10.10 -5.53
CA THR A 217 -32.37 -11.53 -5.86
C THR A 217 -32.70 -11.64 -7.33
N ASN A 218 -31.66 -11.69 -8.15
CA ASN A 218 -31.74 -12.28 -9.48
C ASN A 218 -31.57 -13.78 -9.30
N ASP A 219 -32.67 -14.50 -9.06
CA ASP A 219 -32.76 -15.92 -9.34
C ASP A 219 -34.03 -16.13 -10.16
N GLY A 220 -33.86 -16.66 -11.37
CA GLY A 220 -34.94 -16.97 -12.31
C GLY A 220 -35.76 -18.20 -11.93
#